data_AF-A0A359E0V6-F1
#
_entry.id   AF-A0A359E0V6-F1
#
_cell.length_a   1.000
_cell.length_b   1.000
_cell.length_c   1.000
_cell.angle_alpha   90.00
_cell.angle_beta   90.00
_cell.angle_gamma   90.00
#
_symmetry.space_group_name_H-M   'P 1'
#
loop_
_entity.id
_entity.type
_entity.pdbx_description
1 polymer ?
#
loop_
_entity_poly.entity_id
_entity_poly.type
_entity_poly.pdbx_seq_one_letter_code
_entity_poly.pdbx_strand_id
1 'polypeptide(L)'
;MRSAFFVFLICIALPSFGFAQQDSFNRVSPSEAGFSPDSLDKLSAFLEHSGTSSMVLAYDGNILFEWGDIYQRHTIHSIRKAVINSIYGVYVGKGIIDTSLTLNDLNIDDIE
;
A
#
# COMPACT_ATOMS: atom_id res chain seq x y z
N MET A 1 53.88 9.91 -31.87
CA MET A 1 52.57 10.59 -31.82
C MET A 1 51.57 9.61 -31.22
N ARG A 2 51.33 9.68 -29.90
CA ARG A 2 50.42 8.78 -29.18
C ARG A 2 49.18 9.58 -28.81
N SER A 3 48.09 9.29 -29.51
CA SER A 3 46.79 9.94 -29.38
C SER A 3 46.23 9.72 -27.98
N ALA A 4 46.04 10.81 -27.23
CA ALA A 4 45.44 10.77 -25.91
C ALA A 4 43.95 10.39 -26.04
N PHE A 5 43.59 9.30 -25.37
CA PHE A 5 42.23 8.77 -25.27
C PHE A 5 41.40 9.75 -24.41
N PHE A 6 40.47 10.46 -25.03
CA PHE A 6 39.55 11.37 -24.36
C PHE A 6 38.46 10.52 -23.68
N VAL A 7 38.61 10.25 -22.38
CA VAL A 7 37.58 9.57 -21.58
C VAL A 7 36.49 10.59 -21.28
N PHE A 8 35.40 10.55 -22.04
CA PHE A 8 34.20 11.33 -21.79
C PHE A 8 33.39 10.62 -20.69
N LEU A 9 33.54 11.09 -19.45
CA LEU A 9 32.78 10.61 -18.29
C LEU A 9 31.33 11.13 -18.41
N ILE A 10 30.44 10.34 -19.03
CA ILE A 10 29.00 10.62 -19.01
C ILE A 10 28.47 10.25 -17.62
N CYS A 11 28.34 11.25 -16.75
CA CYS A 11 27.51 11.13 -15.56
C CYS A 11 26.05 11.00 -16.01
N ILE A 12 25.56 9.76 -16.15
CA ILE A 12 24.13 9.50 -16.26
C ILE A 12 23.55 9.83 -14.88
N ALA A 13 23.03 11.05 -14.72
CA ALA A 13 22.08 11.34 -13.68
C ALA A 13 20.85 10.46 -13.98
N LEU A 14 20.77 9.29 -13.36
CA LEU A 14 19.54 8.51 -13.34
C LEU A 14 18.57 9.35 -12.51
N PRO A 15 17.53 9.97 -13.10
CA PRO A 15 16.45 10.43 -12.29
C PRO A 15 15.93 9.19 -11.56
N SER A 16 15.88 9.26 -10.23
CA SER A 16 15.13 8.31 -9.42
C SER A 16 13.66 8.46 -9.80
N PHE A 17 13.28 7.97 -10.98
CA PHE A 17 11.91 7.65 -11.28
C PHE A 17 11.56 6.56 -10.27
N GLY A 18 10.96 6.99 -9.17
CA GLY A 18 10.24 6.06 -8.31
C GLY A 18 9.27 5.36 -9.23
N PHE A 19 9.52 4.08 -9.51
CA PHE A 19 8.57 3.25 -10.21
C PHE A 19 7.26 3.38 -9.44
N ALA A 20 6.27 4.05 -10.05
CA ALA A 20 4.91 3.91 -9.60
C ALA A 20 4.60 2.42 -9.77
N GLN A 21 4.47 1.70 -8.67
CA GLN A 21 4.11 0.31 -8.70
C GLN A 21 2.70 0.25 -9.27
N GLN A 22 2.58 -0.12 -10.55
CA GLN A 22 1.30 -0.37 -11.17
C GLN A 22 0.65 -1.54 -10.42
N ASP A 23 -0.57 -1.33 -9.95
CA ASP A 23 -1.28 -2.37 -9.22
C ASP A 23 -1.67 -3.52 -10.16
N SER A 24 -1.89 -4.69 -9.58
CA SER A 24 -2.24 -5.91 -10.31
C SER A 24 -3.73 -6.25 -10.21
N PHE A 25 -4.59 -5.33 -9.79
CA PHE A 25 -6.02 -5.59 -9.65
C PHE A 25 -6.72 -5.46 -11.00
N ASN A 26 -7.66 -6.36 -11.28
CA ASN A 26 -8.57 -6.16 -12.41
C ASN A 26 -9.65 -5.16 -12.02
N ARG A 27 -10.21 -4.47 -13.01
CA ARG A 27 -11.39 -3.62 -12.85
C ARG A 27 -12.62 -4.34 -13.37
N VAL A 28 -13.73 -4.20 -12.66
CA VAL A 28 -15.04 -4.72 -13.05
C VAL A 28 -16.06 -3.59 -12.98
N SER A 29 -17.05 -3.56 -13.87
CA SER A 29 -18.09 -2.52 -13.73
C SER A 29 -18.92 -2.77 -12.46
N PRO A 30 -19.45 -1.72 -11.82
CA PRO A 30 -20.33 -1.88 -10.67
C PRO A 30 -21.48 -2.86 -10.92
N SER A 31 -22.15 -2.73 -12.06
CA SER A 31 -23.29 -3.57 -12.43
C SER A 31 -22.92 -5.05 -12.56
N GLU A 32 -21.76 -5.36 -13.16
CA GLU A 32 -21.25 -6.74 -13.27
C GLU A 32 -20.87 -7.32 -11.90
N ALA A 33 -20.40 -6.49 -10.98
CA ALA A 33 -20.14 -6.87 -9.60
C ALA A 33 -21.41 -6.95 -8.73
N GLY A 34 -22.60 -6.63 -9.28
CA GLY A 34 -23.87 -6.64 -8.56
C GLY A 34 -24.15 -5.38 -7.73
N PHE A 35 -23.42 -4.29 -7.97
CA PHE A 35 -23.58 -3.00 -7.31
C PHE A 35 -24.34 -2.00 -8.19
N SER A 36 -25.17 -1.16 -7.57
CA SER A 36 -25.95 -0.11 -8.25
C SER A 36 -25.05 1.07 -8.64
N PRO A 37 -24.96 1.44 -9.94
CA PRO A 37 -24.24 2.63 -10.38
C PRO A 37 -24.76 3.90 -9.70
N ASP A 38 -26.09 4.09 -9.63
CA ASP A 38 -26.71 5.25 -8.97
C ASP A 38 -26.30 5.42 -7.50
N SER A 39 -26.01 4.31 -6.81
CA SER A 39 -25.53 4.36 -5.42
C SER A 39 -24.09 4.84 -5.33
N LEU A 40 -23.25 4.46 -6.31
CA LEU A 40 -21.87 4.94 -6.41
C LEU A 40 -21.80 6.39 -6.87
N ASP A 41 -22.75 6.87 -7.68
CA ASP A 41 -22.84 8.29 -8.03
C ASP A 41 -23.14 9.15 -6.78
N LYS A 42 -24.05 8.67 -5.92
CA LYS A 42 -24.30 9.33 -4.62
C LYS A 42 -23.08 9.30 -3.71
N LEU A 43 -22.31 8.20 -3.73
CA LEU A 43 -21.06 8.09 -2.99
C LEU A 43 -20.03 9.11 -3.51
N SER A 44 -19.84 9.20 -4.83
CA SER A 44 -18.98 10.21 -5.46
C SER A 44 -19.35 11.62 -5.02
N ALA A 45 -20.63 11.99 -5.10
CA ALA A 45 -21.11 13.32 -4.68
C ALA A 45 -20.82 13.61 -3.19
N PHE A 46 -20.90 12.59 -2.33
CA PHE A 46 -20.50 12.74 -0.93
C PHE A 46 -18.98 12.93 -0.78
N LEU A 47 -18.18 12.14 -1.51
CA LEU A 47 -16.72 12.17 -1.43
C LEU A 47 -16.11 13.48 -1.93
N GLU A 48 -16.77 14.18 -2.86
CA GLU A 48 -16.37 15.53 -3.30
C GLU A 48 -16.26 16.53 -2.13
N HIS A 49 -17.08 16.35 -1.10
CA HIS A 49 -17.23 17.31 -0.01
C HIS A 49 -16.72 16.77 1.34
N SER A 50 -16.30 15.51 1.40
CA SER A 50 -15.91 14.84 2.66
C SER A 50 -14.48 15.15 3.12
N GLY A 51 -13.65 15.72 2.24
CA GLY A 51 -12.20 15.85 2.47
C GLY A 51 -11.44 14.53 2.31
N THR A 52 -12.06 13.51 1.72
CA THR A 52 -11.38 12.24 1.39
C THR A 52 -10.38 12.44 0.26
N SER A 53 -9.13 12.04 0.46
CA SER A 53 -8.09 12.13 -0.58
C SER A 53 -8.24 11.07 -1.67
N SER A 54 -8.55 9.84 -1.27
CA SER A 54 -8.77 8.72 -2.18
C SER A 54 -9.58 7.59 -1.53
N MET A 55 -10.23 6.77 -2.36
CA MET A 55 -10.98 5.58 -1.94
C MET A 55 -10.94 4.50 -3.02
N VAL A 56 -10.90 3.24 -2.59
CA VAL A 56 -11.04 2.06 -3.45
C VAL A 56 -12.10 1.14 -2.83
N LEU A 57 -13.05 0.69 -3.64
CA LEU A 57 -13.96 -0.41 -3.30
C LEU A 57 -13.60 -1.60 -4.19
N ALA A 58 -13.29 -2.72 -3.55
CA ALA A 58 -13.00 -3.98 -4.22
C ALA A 58 -13.96 -5.08 -3.79
N TYR A 59 -14.38 -5.91 -4.74
CA TYR A 59 -15.24 -7.07 -4.54
C TYR A 59 -14.70 -8.25 -5.36
N ASP A 60 -14.63 -9.42 -4.74
CA ASP A 60 -14.12 -10.65 -5.36
C ASP A 60 -12.74 -10.48 -6.03
N GLY A 61 -11.85 -9.71 -5.38
CA GLY A 61 -10.51 -9.43 -5.89
C GLY A 61 -10.44 -8.43 -7.05
N ASN A 62 -11.56 -7.84 -7.46
CA ASN A 62 -11.63 -6.84 -8.52
C ASN A 62 -12.02 -5.48 -7.95
N ILE A 63 -11.43 -4.41 -8.48
CA ILE A 63 -11.81 -3.05 -8.12
C ILE A 63 -13.05 -2.67 -8.94
N LEU A 64 -14.10 -2.20 -8.25
CA LEU A 64 -15.36 -1.78 -8.89
C LEU A 64 -15.58 -0.27 -8.83
N PHE A 65 -14.87 0.43 -7.95
CA PHE A 65 -14.97 1.88 -7.80
C PHE A 65 -13.67 2.46 -7.23
N GLU A 66 -13.25 3.57 -7.81
CA GLU A 66 -12.05 4.32 -7.44
C GLU A 66 -12.42 5.79 -7.33
N TRP A 67 -11.87 6.49 -6.33
CA TRP A 67 -12.04 7.92 -6.13
C TRP A 67 -10.69 8.56 -5.81
N GLY A 68 -10.41 9.73 -6.40
CA GLY A 68 -9.16 10.46 -6.19
C GLY A 68 -7.92 9.77 -6.76
N ASP A 69 -6.73 10.20 -6.31
CA ASP A 69 -5.46 9.54 -6.67
C ASP A 69 -5.19 8.38 -5.72
N ILE A 70 -5.53 7.17 -6.16
CA ILE A 70 -5.37 5.94 -5.37
C ILE A 70 -3.90 5.48 -5.26
N TYR A 71 -2.98 6.08 -6.00
CA TYR A 71 -1.54 5.79 -5.93
C TYR A 71 -0.77 6.82 -5.11
N GLN A 72 -1.45 7.84 -4.60
CA GLN A 72 -0.84 8.82 -3.73
C GLN A 72 -0.36 8.16 -2.43
N ARG A 73 0.90 8.42 -2.07
CA ARG A 73 1.47 7.96 -0.79
C ARG A 73 0.93 8.82 0.35
N HIS A 74 0.26 8.17 1.30
CA HIS A 74 -0.23 8.79 2.52
C HIS A 74 0.50 8.26 3.76
N THR A 75 0.57 9.07 4.81
CA THR A 75 0.98 8.60 6.14
C THR A 75 -0.17 7.79 6.73
N ILE A 76 0.03 6.48 6.91
CA ILE A 76 -1.05 5.55 7.28
C ILE A 76 -1.29 5.42 8.80
N HIS A 77 -0.54 6.13 9.65
CA HIS A 77 -0.68 6.16 11.11
C HIS A 77 -1.01 4.78 11.74
N SER A 78 -2.14 4.63 12.42
CA SER A 78 -2.52 3.40 13.12
C SER A 78 -2.84 2.22 12.19
N ILE A 79 -3.08 2.42 10.90
CA ILE A 79 -3.22 1.33 9.90
C ILE A 79 -1.93 0.49 9.88
N ARG A 80 -0.76 1.10 10.12
CA ARG A 80 0.52 0.40 10.21
C ARG A 80 0.49 -0.75 11.23
N LYS A 81 -0.27 -0.61 12.33
CA LYS A 81 -0.37 -1.66 13.36
C LYS A 81 -1.06 -2.91 12.82
N ALA A 82 -2.14 -2.75 12.06
CA ALA A 82 -2.84 -3.87 11.44
C ALA A 82 -1.96 -4.60 10.41
N VAL A 83 -1.21 -3.85 9.60
CA VAL A 83 -0.27 -4.43 8.62
C VAL A 83 0.82 -5.26 9.33
N ILE A 84 1.44 -4.69 10.37
CA ILE A 84 2.44 -5.40 11.17
C ILE A 84 1.82 -6.64 11.83
N ASN A 85 0.62 -6.53 12.38
CA ASN A 85 -0.08 -7.65 13.00
C ASN A 85 -0.32 -8.81 12.02
N SER A 86 -0.72 -8.53 10.77
CA SER A 86 -0.90 -9.56 9.75
C SER A 86 0.41 -10.29 9.41
N ILE A 87 1.52 -9.56 9.34
CA ILE A 87 2.85 -10.16 9.09
C ILE A 87 3.27 -10.99 10.31
N TYR A 88 3.08 -10.47 11.52
CA TYR A 88 3.41 -11.15 12.77
C TYR A 88 2.59 -12.45 12.93
N GLY A 89 1.30 -12.42 12.59
CA GLY A 89 0.40 -13.57 12.63
C GLY A 89 0.85 -14.74 11.77
N VAL A 90 1.55 -14.51 10.66
CA VAL A 90 2.16 -15.57 9.84
C VAL A 90 3.19 -16.38 10.65
N TYR A 91 4.00 -15.71 11.48
CA TYR A 91 5.01 -16.38 12.30
C TYR A 91 4.40 -17.07 13.52
N VAL A 92 3.31 -16.53 14.07
CA VAL A 92 2.50 -17.20 15.09
C VAL A 92 1.90 -18.50 14.51
N GLY A 93 1.28 -18.43 13.33
CA GLY A 93 0.72 -19.62 12.67
C GLY A 93 1.76 -20.68 12.30
N LYS A 94 3.02 -20.29 12.11
CA LYS A 94 4.16 -21.20 11.91
C LYS A 94 4.74 -21.78 13.21
N GLY A 95 4.23 -21.37 14.38
CA GLY A 95 4.77 -21.76 15.68
C GLY A 95 6.16 -21.19 15.98
N ILE A 96 6.61 -20.20 15.19
CA ILE A 96 7.92 -19.54 15.39
C ILE A 96 7.82 -18.54 16.55
N ILE A 97 6.65 -17.91 16.70
CA ILE A 97 6.35 -16.97 17.76
C ILE A 97 5.25 -17.56 18.63
N ASP A 98 5.53 -17.64 19.94
CA ASP A 98 4.54 -17.99 20.95
C ASP A 98 4.04 -16.72 21.64
N THR A 99 2.75 -16.43 21.47
CA THR A 99 2.09 -15.24 22.04
C THR A 99 1.60 -15.44 23.47
N SER A 100 1.76 -16.65 24.02
CA SER A 100 1.49 -16.95 25.43
C SER A 100 2.68 -16.66 26.34
N LEU A 101 3.87 -16.46 25.78
CA LEU A 101 5.06 -16.05 26.53
C LEU A 101 4.84 -14.70 27.20
N THR A 102 5.24 -14.62 28.48
CA THR A 102 5.23 -13.36 29.21
C THR A 102 6.39 -12.48 28.77
N LEU A 103 6.33 -11.18 29.09
CA LEU A 103 7.47 -10.29 28.86
C LEU A 103 8.74 -10.78 29.60
N ASN A 104 8.58 -11.38 30.77
CA ASN A 104 9.67 -11.98 31.53
C ASN A 104 10.30 -13.17 30.81
N ASP A 105 9.51 -14.05 30.19
CA ASP A 105 10.04 -15.19 29.41
C ASP A 105 10.83 -14.74 28.19
N LEU A 106 10.53 -13.54 27.68
CA LEU A 106 11.24 -12.87 26.60
C LEU A 106 12.45 -12.05 27.07
N ASN A 107 12.74 -12.03 28.37
CA ASN A 107 13.76 -11.17 29.00
C ASN A 107 13.55 -9.67 28.67
N ILE A 108 12.29 -9.23 28.63
CA ILE A 108 11.93 -7.82 28.49
C ILE A 108 11.60 -7.30 29.90
N ASP A 109 12.40 -6.36 30.37
CA ASP A 109 12.13 -5.57 31.56
C ASP A 109 11.65 -4.16 31.17
N ASP A 110 10.79 -3.57 32.02
CA ASP A 110 10.29 -2.20 31.87
C ASP A 110 11.12 -1.22 32.72
N ILE A 111 12.34 -1.62 33.09
CA ILE A 111 13.22 -0.90 34.00
C ILE A 111 14.51 -0.57 33.25
N GLU A 112 14.55 0.63 32.67
CA GLU A 112 15.83 1.36 32.57
C GLU A 112 16.17 1.98 33.94
#